data_AF-A0A8J8D0Q4-F1
#
_entry.id   AF-A0A8J8D0Q4-F1
#
_cell.length_a   1.000
_cell.length_b   1.000
_cell.length_c   1.000
_cell.angle_alpha   90.00
_cell.angle_beta   90.00
_cell.angle_gamma   90.00
#
_symmetry.space_group_name_H-M   'P 1'
#
loop_
_entity.id
_entity.type
_entity.pdbx_description
1 polymer ?
#
loop_
_entity_poly.entity_id
_entity_poly.type
_entity_poly.pdbx_seq_one_letter_code
_entity_poly.pdbx_strand_id
1 'polypeptide(L)'
;MASLIVYAVIALTIQSILAMFVAGDASDRGLNSRFWGVVTFVFGIPGVVIYLLLRPDRSSDIIYVCQECRTENPEENNFCSECGCELKVRRSEDGDQSDDETRKKGSMSIVEAVKSGFGLW
;
A
#
# COMPACT_ATOMS: atom_id res chain seq x y z
N MET A 1 -26.79 25.41 -17.02
CA MET A 1 -27.39 24.65 -15.90
C MET A 1 -27.42 23.15 -16.18
N ALA A 2 -28.02 22.70 -17.28
CA ALA A 2 -28.06 21.27 -17.64
C ALA A 2 -26.68 20.58 -17.69
N SER A 3 -25.67 21.19 -18.31
CA SER A 3 -24.33 20.61 -18.38
C SER A 3 -23.67 20.42 -17.00
N LEU A 4 -23.86 21.36 -16.07
CA LEU A 4 -23.34 21.25 -14.70
C LEU A 4 -24.00 20.10 -13.94
N ILE A 5 -25.31 19.91 -14.14
CA ILE A 5 -26.06 18.80 -13.54
C ILE A 5 -25.54 17.46 -14.07
N VAL A 6 -25.30 17.36 -15.38
CA VAL A 6 -24.73 16.14 -15.99
C VAL A 6 -23.35 15.82 -15.40
N TYR A 7 -22.45 16.79 -15.29
CA TYR A 7 -21.13 16.56 -14.68
C TYR A 7 -21.23 16.18 -13.21
N ALA A 8 -22.12 16.81 -12.45
CA ALA A 8 -22.32 16.47 -11.04
C ALA A 8 -22.82 15.02 -10.86
N VAL A 9 -23.76 14.58 -11.70
CA VAL A 9 -24.26 13.20 -11.67
C VAL A 9 -23.15 12.20 -12.01
N ILE A 10 -22.37 12.47 -13.06
CA ILE A 10 -21.24 11.62 -13.44
C ILE A 10 -20.18 11.56 -12.33
N ALA A 11 -19.84 12.69 -11.72
CA ALA A 11 -18.88 12.73 -10.64
C ALA A 11 -19.37 11.93 -9.41
N LEU A 12 -20.65 12.04 -9.05
CA LEU A 12 -21.24 11.31 -7.93
C LEU A 12 -21.31 9.80 -8.18
N THR A 13 -21.60 9.36 -9.41
CA THR A 13 -21.60 7.93 -9.74
C THR A 13 -20.20 7.35 -9.67
N ILE A 14 -19.19 8.06 -10.21
CA ILE A 14 -17.79 7.65 -10.13
C ILE A 14 -17.33 7.57 -8.67
N GLN A 15 -17.64 8.60 -7.86
CA GLN A 15 -17.29 8.63 -6.44
C GLN A 15 -17.93 7.48 -5.66
N SER A 16 -19.17 7.12 -5.98
CA SER A 16 -19.87 5.99 -5.36
C SER A 16 -19.21 4.64 -5.71
N ILE A 17 -18.79 4.46 -6.96
CA ILE A 17 -18.06 3.27 -7.40
C ILE A 17 -16.71 3.16 -6.68
N LEU A 18 -15.95 4.26 -6.58
CA LEU A 18 -14.68 4.29 -5.86
C LEU A 18 -14.85 3.97 -4.37
N ALA A 19 -15.89 4.50 -3.73
CA ALA A 19 -16.20 4.19 -2.34
C ALA A 19 -16.51 2.71 -2.13
N MET A 20 -17.28 2.09 -3.04
CA MET A 20 -17.54 0.64 -3.00
C MET A 20 -16.25 -0.17 -3.21
N PHE A 21 -15.38 0.26 -4.12
CA PHE A 21 -14.09 -0.41 -4.34
C PHE A 21 -13.21 -0.37 -3.09
N VAL A 22 -13.09 0.79 -2.44
CA VAL A 22 -12.31 0.92 -1.19
C VAL A 22 -12.94 0.11 -0.06
N ALA A 23 -14.28 0.10 0.05
CA ALA A 23 -14.97 -0.73 1.02
C ALA A 23 -14.67 -2.23 0.82
N GLY A 24 -14.55 -2.69 -0.42
CA GLY A 24 -14.13 -4.05 -0.77
C GLY A 24 -12.66 -4.32 -0.43
N ASP A 25 -11.73 -3.46 -0.86
CA ASP A 25 -10.30 -3.64 -0.52
C ASP A 25 -10.08 -3.58 1.00
N ALA A 26 -10.90 -2.83 1.74
CA ALA A 26 -10.88 -2.79 3.20
C ALA A 26 -11.41 -4.10 3.83
N SER A 27 -12.49 -4.70 3.29
CA SER A 27 -12.98 -6.00 3.80
C SER A 27 -11.97 -7.11 3.58
N ASP A 28 -11.27 -7.08 2.44
CA ASP A 28 -10.24 -8.07 2.11
C ASP A 28 -9.01 -7.96 3.03
N ARG A 29 -8.85 -6.85 3.74
CA ARG A 29 -7.74 -6.56 4.66
C ARG A 29 -8.16 -6.62 6.13
N GLY A 30 -9.35 -7.14 6.43
CA GLY A 30 -9.85 -7.24 7.81
C GLY A 30 -10.21 -5.90 8.46
N LEU A 31 -10.27 -4.81 7.69
CA LEU A 31 -10.70 -3.50 8.16
C LEU A 31 -12.23 -3.35 8.08
N ASN A 32 -12.76 -2.38 8.83
CA ASN A 32 -14.19 -2.06 8.79
C ASN A 32 -14.59 -1.48 7.42
N SER A 33 -15.10 -2.33 6.54
CA SER A 33 -15.52 -2.03 5.16
C SER A 33 -16.42 -0.79 5.04
N ARG A 34 -17.45 -0.71 5.88
CA ARG A 34 -18.42 0.40 5.87
C ARG A 34 -17.79 1.73 6.27
N PHE A 35 -16.88 1.70 7.25
CA PHE A 35 -16.22 2.91 7.74
C PHE A 35 -15.37 3.53 6.64
N TRP A 36 -14.51 2.74 5.99
CA TRP A 36 -13.63 3.21 4.93
C TRP A 36 -14.39 3.64 3.67
N GLY A 37 -15.48 2.95 3.32
CA GLY A 37 -16.38 3.38 2.25
C GLY A 37 -17.04 4.73 2.52
N VAL A 38 -17.52 4.99 3.73
CA VAL A 38 -18.15 6.27 4.09
C VAL A 38 -17.12 7.41 4.12
N VAL A 39 -15.94 7.17 4.70
CA VAL A 39 -14.85 8.17 4.72
C VAL A 39 -14.46 8.56 3.30
N THR A 40 -14.28 7.61 2.39
CA THR A 40 -13.95 7.91 0.99
C THR A 40 -15.08 8.61 0.24
N PHE A 41 -16.34 8.27 0.51
CA PHE A 41 -17.47 8.94 -0.11
C PHE A 41 -17.62 10.40 0.32
N VAL A 42 -17.49 10.69 1.62
CA VAL A 42 -17.69 12.04 2.18
C VAL A 42 -16.52 12.96 1.86
N PHE A 43 -15.29 12.48 2.02
CA PHE A 43 -14.09 13.28 1.80
C PHE A 43 -13.62 13.24 0.34
N GLY A 44 -14.18 12.36 -0.49
CA GLY A 44 -13.85 12.23 -1.90
C GLY A 44 -12.46 11.66 -2.15
N ILE A 45 -11.76 12.23 -3.14
CA ILE A 45 -10.38 11.86 -3.51
C ILE A 45 -9.41 11.89 -2.30
N PRO A 46 -9.38 12.93 -1.43
CA PRO A 46 -8.59 12.91 -0.21
C PRO A 46 -8.79 11.69 0.69
N GLY A 47 -10.04 11.23 0.83
CA GLY A 47 -10.34 10.04 1.63
C GLY A 47 -9.71 8.78 1.03
N VAL A 48 -9.66 8.68 -0.31
CA VAL A 48 -8.98 7.58 -1.01
C VAL A 48 -7.47 7.63 -0.77
N VAL A 49 -6.86 8.81 -0.84
CA VAL A 49 -5.43 8.98 -0.55
C VAL A 49 -5.12 8.57 0.89
N ILE A 50 -5.92 9.01 1.86
CA ILE A 50 -5.76 8.62 3.28
C ILE A 50 -5.89 7.11 3.45
N TYR A 51 -6.87 6.47 2.81
CA TYR A 51 -7.02 5.02 2.83
C TYR A 51 -5.78 4.33 2.26
N LEU A 52 -5.27 4.80 1.12
CA LEU A 52 -4.09 4.22 0.48
C LEU A 52 -2.81 4.39 1.32
N LEU A 53 -2.68 5.50 2.06
CA LEU A 53 -1.56 5.73 2.99
C LEU A 53 -1.66 4.84 4.23
N LEU A 54 -2.86 4.60 4.75
CA LEU A 54 -3.12 3.73 5.90
C LEU A 54 -3.37 2.28 5.47
N ARG A 55 -3.15 1.94 4.19
CA ARG A 55 -3.45 0.64 3.63
C ARG A 55 -2.58 -0.40 4.33
N PRO A 56 -3.17 -1.35 5.07
CA PRO A 56 -2.40 -2.44 5.64
C PRO A 56 -1.82 -3.25 4.49
N ASP A 57 -0.52 -3.49 4.47
CA ASP A 57 0.04 -4.47 3.55
C ASP A 57 -0.60 -5.83 3.86
N ARG A 58 -0.90 -6.59 2.81
CA ARG A 58 -1.25 -8.00 2.98
C ARG A 58 0.05 -8.64 3.45
N SER A 59 0.29 -8.66 4.76
CA SER A 59 1.37 -9.42 5.36
C SER A 59 1.33 -10.77 4.68
N SER A 60 2.35 -11.05 3.88
CA SER A 60 2.54 -12.38 3.32
C SER A 60 2.44 -13.32 4.51
N ASP A 61 1.44 -14.20 4.55
CA ASP A 61 1.44 -15.32 5.48
C ASP A 61 2.70 -16.13 5.14
N ILE A 62 3.85 -15.77 5.72
CA ILE A 62 5.07 -16.55 5.57
C ILE A 62 4.85 -17.77 6.46
N ILE A 63 4.35 -18.83 5.83
CA ILE A 63 4.20 -20.13 6.48
C ILE A 63 5.59 -20.73 6.61
N TYR A 64 6.07 -20.85 7.85
CA TYR A 64 7.33 -21.52 8.14
C TYR A 64 7.08 -23.02 8.31
N VAL A 65 7.77 -23.82 7.51
CA VAL A 65 7.78 -25.27 7.65
C VAL A 65 8.90 -25.67 8.59
N CYS A 66 8.55 -26.32 9.70
CA CYS A 66 9.54 -26.85 10.64
C CYS A 66 10.46 -27.87 9.96
N GLN A 67 11.78 -27.72 10.10
CA GLN A 67 12.75 -28.65 9.51
C GLN A 67 12.76 -30.04 10.19
N GLU A 68 12.32 -30.12 11.46
CA GLU A 68 12.36 -31.35 12.25
C GLU A 68 11.08 -32.19 12.08
N CYS A 69 9.90 -31.58 12.25
CA CYS A 69 8.63 -32.29 12.19
C CYS A 69 7.80 -32.02 10.92
N ARG A 70 8.23 -31.07 10.07
CA ARG A 70 7.49 -30.61 8.87
C ARG A 70 6.10 -30.05 9.13
N THR A 71 5.79 -29.69 10.37
CA THR A 71 4.58 -28.94 10.70
C THR A 71 4.68 -27.51 10.17
N GLU A 72 3.60 -27.05 9.55
CA GLU A 72 3.41 -25.67 9.10
C GLU A 72 3.06 -24.79 10.30
N ASN A 73 3.76 -23.68 10.45
CA ASN A 73 3.56 -22.75 11.56
C ASN A 73 3.56 -21.31 11.02
N PRO A 74 2.69 -20.42 11.53
CA PRO A 74 2.69 -19.03 11.11
C PRO A 74 3.96 -18.30 11.57
N GLU A 75 4.31 -17.22 10.88
CA GLU A 75 5.50 -16.40 11.14
C GLU A 75 5.58 -15.79 12.54
N GLU A 76 4.44 -15.65 13.21
CA GLU A 76 4.35 -15.13 14.57
C GLU A 76 4.94 -16.07 15.63
N ASN A 77 5.08 -17.37 15.31
CA ASN A 77 5.57 -18.36 16.25
C ASN A 77 7.09 -18.56 16.15
N ASN A 78 7.81 -18.16 17.20
CA ASN A 78 9.25 -18.42 17.35
C ASN A 78 9.59 -19.92 17.57
N PHE A 79 8.59 -20.72 17.95
CA PHE A 79 8.74 -22.15 18.24
C PHE A 79 7.67 -22.94 17.51
N CYS A 80 8.03 -24.13 17.02
CA CYS A 80 7.08 -25.04 16.41
C CYS A 80 6.01 -25.48 17.43
N SER A 81 4.74 -25.43 17.02
CA SER A 81 3.56 -25.82 17.81
C SER A 81 3.51 -27.31 18.17
N GLU A 82 4.18 -28.16 17.39
CA GLU A 82 4.19 -29.63 17.59
C GLU A 82 5.46 -30.12 18.28
N CYS A 83 6.64 -29.76 17.77
CA CYS A 83 7.90 -30.30 18.30
C CYS A 83 8.62 -29.37 19.29
N GLY A 84 8.19 -28.10 19.42
CA GLY A 84 8.85 -27.11 20.28
C GLY A 84 10.23 -26.64 19.81
N CYS A 85 10.71 -27.08 18.63
CA CYS A 85 11.97 -26.61 18.07
C CYS A 85 11.86 -25.14 17.64
N GLU A 86 12.97 -24.40 17.78
CA GLU A 86 13.07 -23.01 17.32
C GLU A 86 12.87 -22.93 15.79
N LEU A 87 11.95 -22.08 15.37
CA LEU A 87 11.84 -21.67 13.97
C LEU A 87 12.77 -20.48 13.81
N LYS A 88 13.77 -20.57 12.93
CA LYS A 88 14.71 -19.48 12.68
C LYS A 88 13.97 -18.30 12.05
N VAL A 89 13.44 -17.43 12.89
CA VAL A 89 12.93 -16.12 12.51
C VAL A 89 14.14 -15.31 12.03
N ARG A 90 14.26 -15.08 10.71
CA ARG A 90 15.04 -13.94 10.25
C ARG A 90 14.19 -12.71 10.56
N ARG A 91 14.44 -12.13 11.72
CA ARG A 91 13.89 -10.84 12.11
C ARG A 91 14.36 -9.83 11.07
N SER A 92 13.46 -9.34 10.21
CA SER A 92 13.65 -8.04 9.57
C SER A 92 13.45 -6.97 10.64
N GLU A 93 14.49 -6.79 11.47
CA GLU A 93 14.84 -5.45 11.94
C GLU A 93 15.31 -4.69 10.69
N ASP A 94 14.40 -3.98 10.04
CA ASP A 94 14.78 -2.87 9.16
C ASP A 94 14.01 -1.62 9.62
N GLY A 95 14.32 -1.26 10.87
CA GLY A 95 14.42 0.14 11.23
C GLY A 95 15.86 0.58 10.93
N ASP A 96 15.98 1.34 9.84
CA ASP A 96 17.00 2.36 9.57
C ASP A 96 18.47 1.95 9.32
N GLN A 97 19.00 2.54 8.24
CA GLN A 97 20.41 2.82 7.93
C GLN A 97 21.29 1.75 7.24
N SER A 98 21.45 1.91 5.92
CA SER A 98 22.75 1.73 5.26
C SER A 98 23.04 2.93 4.35
N ASP A 99 23.90 3.80 4.87
CA ASP A 99 24.73 4.66 4.05
C ASP A 99 25.67 3.79 3.18
N ASP A 100 26.08 4.37 2.04
CA ASP A 100 27.16 3.93 1.13
C ASP A 100 26.77 3.07 -0.09
N GLU A 101 26.10 3.71 -1.06
CA GLU A 101 26.50 3.50 -2.46
C GLU A 101 27.32 4.69 -2.94
N THR A 102 28.62 4.55 -2.72
CA THR A 102 29.66 5.39 -3.26
C THR A 102 29.51 5.52 -4.78
N ARG A 103 29.51 6.78 -5.23
CA ARG A 103 30.28 7.24 -6.40
C ARG A 103 29.78 6.83 -7.79
N LYS A 104 29.29 7.88 -8.48
CA LYS A 104 29.27 8.08 -9.94
C LYS A 104 28.35 7.14 -10.73
N LYS A 105 27.28 7.73 -11.27
CA LYS A 105 27.21 8.05 -12.70
C LYS A 105 26.04 8.98 -13.00
N GLY A 106 26.35 10.06 -13.72
CA GLY A 106 25.43 10.65 -14.69
C GLY A 106 24.28 11.45 -14.11
N SER A 107 24.60 12.62 -13.55
CA SER A 107 23.71 13.77 -13.63
C SER A 107 23.18 13.89 -15.06
N MET A 108 21.88 13.69 -15.25
CA MET A 108 21.17 14.36 -16.33
C MET A 108 20.05 15.13 -15.66
N SER A 109 20.29 16.44 -15.61
CA SER A 109 19.66 17.35 -14.70
C SER A 109 18.30 17.75 -15.24
N ILE A 110 17.30 17.77 -14.36
CA ILE A 110 15.97 18.36 -14.59
C ILE A 110 16.09 19.81 -15.12
N VAL A 111 17.23 20.48 -14.87
CA VAL A 111 17.50 21.82 -15.42
C VAL A 111 17.71 21.84 -16.95
N GLU A 112 18.11 20.73 -17.58
CA GLU A 112 18.28 20.67 -19.03
C GLU A 112 16.94 20.47 -19.75
N ALA A 113 16.02 19.68 -19.18
CA ALA A 113 14.67 19.51 -19.72
C ALA A 113 13.83 20.80 -19.66
N VAL A 114 14.03 21.62 -18.61
CA VAL A 114 13.35 22.93 -18.48
C VAL A 114 13.86 23.92 -19.53
N LYS A 115 15.13 23.83 -19.93
CA LYS A 115 15.76 24.78 -20.86
C LYS A 115 15.34 24.57 -22.32
N SER A 116 14.88 23.37 -22.69
CA SER A 116 14.36 23.09 -24.04
C SER A 116 12.86 23.40 -24.20
N GLY A 117 12.12 23.63 -23.10
CA GLY A 117 10.69 23.95 -23.15
C GLY A 117 10.38 25.44 -23.29
N PHE A 118 11.32 26.32 -22.91
CA PHE A 118 11.20 27.77 -23.09
C PHE A 118 12.07 28.19 -24.27
N GLY A 119 11.47 28.24 -25.47
CA GLY A 119 12.09 28.73 -26.70
C GLY A 119 12.63 30.15 -26.53
N LEU A 120 13.95 30.25 -26.34
CA LEU A 120 14.69 31.51 -26.24
C LEU A 120 16.02 31.35 -27.00
N TRP A 121 15.89 31.09 -28.31
CA TRP A 121 16.58 31.73 -29.44
C TRP A 121 16.27 30.96 -30.73
#